data_AF-A0AAW0GI66-F1
#
_entry.id   AF-A0AAW0GI66-F1
#
_cell.length_a   1.000
_cell.length_b   1.000
_cell.length_c   1.000
_cell.angle_alpha   90.00
_cell.angle_beta   90.00
_cell.angle_gamma   90.00
#
_symmetry.space_group_name_H-M   'P 1'
#
loop_
_entity.id
_entity.type
_entity.pdbx_description
1 polymer ?
#
loop_
_entity_poly.entity_id
_entity_poly.type
_entity_poly.pdbx_seq_one_letter_code
_entity_poly.pdbx_strand_id
1 'polypeptide(L)'
;MASESYWKSPPVYNAQPTPTVYTTLTPYLQLSHLLSLTWLAYPILSLLFVAFRLQLSEAAASDAAVNAKADLLASCKAAETAATSAASMPRYLAVASNAQIVDAVNGTLNAARATLVLALTIMEVIINFIIDIYRSTFLCFLELVVRGGLSIIIGAVQEFNTFIGNTFSSLRTSIQNDIGSANSVIKSAVDAINKVNPFGDITAPQISVPSLDALQNVTLPSDFQDALLKLNNSLPTCLTAQGQSGVDCRHTLRIAEEGY
;
A
#
# COMPACT_ATOMS: atom_id res chain seq x y z
N MET A 1 -11.80 58.89 37.97
CA MET A 1 -13.13 59.53 38.11
C MET A 1 -13.45 59.57 39.60
N ALA A 2 -13.27 60.73 40.21
CA ALA A 2 -13.55 60.96 41.63
C ALA A 2 -14.95 61.56 41.75
N SER A 3 -15.82 60.92 42.54
CA SER A 3 -17.16 61.45 42.84
C SER A 3 -17.13 62.15 44.20
N GLU A 4 -17.20 63.48 44.16
CA GLU A 4 -17.48 64.35 45.30
C GLU A 4 -18.84 64.01 45.91
N SER A 5 -18.89 63.75 47.21
CA SER A 5 -20.14 63.73 47.98
C SER A 5 -20.23 65.01 48.80
N TYR A 6 -21.17 65.85 48.36
CA TYR A 6 -21.51 67.16 48.89
C TYR A 6 -22.18 67.03 50.27
N TRP A 7 -21.49 67.46 51.33
CA TRP A 7 -22.02 67.56 52.68
C TRP A 7 -22.80 68.87 52.85
N LYS A 8 -24.12 68.79 53.06
CA LYS A 8 -24.93 69.93 53.54
C LYS A 8 -24.88 70.00 55.07
N SER A 9 -24.33 71.07 55.61
CA SER A 9 -24.44 71.39 57.04
C SER A 9 -25.88 71.79 57.40
N PRO A 10 -26.41 71.37 58.57
CA PRO A 10 -27.75 71.74 59.01
C PRO A 10 -27.82 73.22 59.47
N PRO A 11 -29.00 73.87 59.38
CA PRO A 11 -29.14 75.27 59.77
C PRO A 11 -29.05 75.44 61.29
N VAL A 12 -28.24 76.40 61.72
CA VAL A 12 -28.18 76.88 63.10
C VAL A 12 -29.40 77.75 63.40
N TYR A 13 -30.29 77.29 64.28
CA TYR A 13 -31.40 78.09 64.80
C TYR A 13 -30.88 79.03 65.90
N ASN A 14 -30.79 80.33 65.58
CA ASN A 14 -30.62 81.37 66.59
C ASN A 14 -31.95 81.58 67.33
N ALA A 15 -32.07 81.05 68.55
CA ALA A 15 -33.20 81.33 69.43
C ALA A 15 -32.98 82.68 70.14
N GLN A 16 -33.63 83.73 69.65
CA GLN A 16 -33.71 85.02 70.33
C GLN A 16 -34.62 84.86 71.58
N PRO A 17 -34.21 85.25 72.80
CA PRO A 17 -35.07 85.13 73.97
C PRO A 17 -36.13 86.25 73.95
N THR A 18 -37.40 85.88 73.80
CA THR A 18 -38.52 86.79 74.04
C THR A 18 -38.81 86.89 75.55
N PRO A 19 -39.16 88.08 76.06
CA PRO A 19 -39.37 88.30 77.49
C PRO A 19 -40.59 87.50 77.99
N THR A 20 -40.36 86.71 79.05
CA THR A 20 -41.34 85.85 79.71
C THR A 20 -42.49 86.67 80.31
N VAL A 21 -43.67 86.57 79.72
CA VAL A 21 -44.93 87.00 80.32
C VAL A 21 -45.41 85.88 81.24
N TYR A 22 -45.31 86.10 82.55
CA TYR A 22 -45.82 85.16 83.55
C TYR A 22 -47.34 85.26 83.64
N THR A 23 -48.06 84.41 82.90
CA THR A 23 -49.48 84.13 83.17
C THR A 23 -49.58 82.98 84.17
N THR A 24 -50.18 83.24 85.33
CA THR A 24 -50.36 82.26 86.40
C THR A 24 -51.55 81.35 86.07
N LEU A 25 -51.36 80.43 85.12
CA LEU A 25 -52.27 79.32 84.86
C LEU A 25 -51.75 78.09 85.61
N THR A 26 -52.50 77.61 86.61
CA THR A 26 -52.13 76.40 87.36
C THR A 26 -52.18 75.17 86.44
N PRO A 27 -51.08 74.42 86.28
CA PRO A 27 -51.06 73.26 85.39
C PRO A 27 -51.87 72.10 85.98
N TYR A 28 -52.99 71.78 85.34
CA TYR A 28 -53.93 70.70 85.70
C TYR A 28 -53.47 69.29 85.27
N LEU A 29 -52.16 69.03 85.17
CA LEU A 29 -51.64 67.67 84.89
C LEU A 29 -50.88 67.15 86.11
N GLN A 30 -51.60 66.46 86.99
CA GLN A 30 -51.01 65.74 88.12
C GLN A 30 -50.05 64.64 87.61
N LEU A 31 -48.93 64.51 88.31
CA LEU A 31 -47.84 63.56 88.05
C LEU A 31 -48.33 62.10 87.87
N SER A 32 -49.41 61.73 88.57
CA SER A 32 -50.02 60.39 88.50
C SER A 32 -50.52 60.02 87.11
N HIS A 33 -51.02 60.98 86.32
CA HIS A 33 -51.50 60.72 84.96
C HIS A 33 -50.36 60.55 83.94
N LEU A 34 -49.22 61.21 84.16
CA LEU A 34 -48.03 61.01 83.33
C LEU A 34 -47.37 59.66 83.62
N LEU A 35 -47.36 59.21 84.87
CA LEU A 35 -46.80 57.89 85.22
C LEU A 35 -47.60 56.73 84.61
N SER A 36 -48.93 56.83 84.50
CA SER A 36 -49.75 55.79 83.87
C SER A 36 -49.55 55.68 82.35
N LEU A 37 -49.04 56.73 81.69
CA LEU A 37 -48.73 56.70 80.25
C LEU A 37 -47.30 56.21 79.92
N THR A 38 -46.44 55.99 80.92
CA THR A 38 -45.02 55.60 80.72
C THR A 38 -44.86 54.25 80.03
N TRP A 39 -45.84 53.36 80.16
CA TRP A 39 -45.81 52.02 79.54
C TRP A 39 -45.98 52.07 78.01
N LEU A 40 -46.62 53.13 77.48
CA LEU A 40 -46.77 53.35 76.03
C LEU A 40 -45.74 54.36 75.48
N ALA A 41 -44.77 54.79 76.29
CA ALA A 41 -43.74 55.71 75.84
C ALA A 41 -42.84 55.02 74.79
N TYR A 42 -42.58 55.73 73.69
CA TYR A 42 -41.72 55.29 72.59
C TYR A 42 -40.42 54.57 73.00
N PRO A 43 -39.62 55.04 73.99
CA PRO A 43 -38.38 54.36 74.37
C PRO A 43 -38.57 52.96 75.01
N ILE A 44 -39.67 52.70 75.73
CA ILE A 44 -39.90 51.39 76.38
C ILE A 44 -40.31 50.34 75.35
N LEU A 45 -41.15 50.72 74.38
CA LEU A 45 -41.52 49.85 73.25
C LEU A 45 -40.31 49.44 72.40
N SER A 46 -39.38 50.38 72.16
CA SER A 46 -38.14 50.09 71.43
C SER A 46 -37.26 49.06 72.16
N LEU A 47 -37.07 49.22 73.48
CA LEU A 47 -36.28 48.27 74.27
C LEU A 47 -36.90 46.87 74.34
N LEU A 48 -38.22 46.78 74.49
CA LEU A 48 -38.93 45.49 74.51
C LEU A 48 -38.77 44.76 73.17
N PHE A 49 -38.93 45.47 72.06
CA PHE A 49 -38.73 44.90 70.73
C PHE A 49 -37.30 44.37 70.53
N VAL A 50 -36.29 45.12 70.98
CA VAL A 50 -34.89 44.68 70.92
C VAL A 50 -34.64 43.46 71.79
N ALA A 51 -35.17 43.41 73.02
CA ALA A 51 -35.04 42.25 73.90
C ALA A 51 -35.69 41.00 73.31
N PHE A 52 -36.88 41.12 72.73
CA PHE A 52 -37.56 40.01 72.05
C PHE A 52 -36.76 39.52 70.82
N ARG A 53 -36.23 40.45 70.03
CA ARG A 53 -35.35 40.11 68.90
C ARG A 53 -34.08 39.40 69.34
N LEU A 54 -33.49 39.79 70.47
CA LEU A 54 -32.30 39.16 71.01
C LEU A 54 -32.58 37.72 71.46
N GLN A 55 -33.69 37.48 72.16
CA GLN A 55 -34.08 36.12 72.57
C GLN A 55 -34.34 35.19 71.38
N LEU A 56 -35.02 35.70 70.34
CA LEU A 56 -35.21 34.95 69.10
C LEU A 56 -33.87 34.68 68.38
N SER A 57 -32.93 35.63 68.44
CA SER A 57 -31.61 35.47 67.81
C SER A 57 -30.72 34.44 68.52
N GLU A 58 -30.83 34.30 69.84
CA GLU A 58 -30.08 33.31 70.60
C GLU A 58 -30.52 31.88 70.27
N ALA A 59 -31.84 31.65 70.22
CA ALA A 59 -32.40 30.38 69.79
C ALA A 59 -31.92 30.00 68.39
N ALA A 60 -32.03 30.94 67.43
CA ALA A 60 -31.59 30.72 66.05
C ALA A 60 -30.08 30.45 65.94
N ALA A 61 -29.24 31.12 66.74
CA ALA A 61 -27.80 30.89 66.75
C ALA A 61 -27.44 29.49 67.30
N SER A 62 -28.17 29.03 68.32
CA SER A 62 -27.98 27.69 68.89
C SER A 62 -28.37 26.58 67.91
N ASP A 63 -29.52 26.72 67.24
CA ASP A 63 -29.99 25.78 66.23
C ASP A 63 -29.05 25.75 65.01
N ALA A 64 -28.58 26.92 64.56
CA ALA A 64 -27.60 27.00 63.48
C ALA A 64 -26.28 26.30 63.84
N ALA A 65 -25.81 26.43 65.09
CA ALA A 65 -24.60 25.75 65.54
C ALA A 65 -24.77 24.23 65.64
N VAL A 66 -25.95 23.74 66.07
CA VAL A 66 -26.23 22.30 66.10
C VAL A 66 -26.34 21.74 64.67
N ASN A 67 -27.08 22.42 63.81
CA ASN A 67 -27.25 22.01 62.41
C ASN A 67 -25.93 22.00 61.65
N ALA A 68 -25.09 23.04 61.83
CA ALA A 68 -23.76 23.09 61.20
C ALA A 68 -22.87 21.92 61.64
N LYS A 69 -22.90 21.54 62.92
CA LYS A 69 -22.15 20.36 63.41
C LYS A 69 -22.66 19.08 62.78
N ALA A 70 -23.98 18.90 62.70
CA ALA A 70 -24.59 17.72 62.10
C ALA A 70 -24.22 17.59 60.61
N ASP A 71 -24.29 18.70 59.87
CA ASP A 71 -23.99 18.74 58.44
C ASP A 71 -22.49 18.50 58.14
N LEU A 72 -21.60 19.08 58.95
CA LEU A 72 -20.16 18.81 58.86
C LEU A 72 -19.83 17.34 59.12
N LEU A 73 -20.45 16.73 60.13
CA LEU A 73 -20.25 15.30 60.42
C LEU A 73 -20.80 14.41 59.31
N ALA A 74 -21.96 14.75 58.76
CA ALA A 74 -22.53 14.02 57.63
C ALA A 74 -21.63 14.12 56.38
N SER A 75 -21.12 15.32 56.08
CA SER A 75 -20.20 15.56 54.97
C SER A 75 -18.87 14.83 55.17
N CYS A 76 -18.30 14.84 56.38
CA CYS A 76 -17.08 14.08 56.69
C CYS A 76 -17.29 12.57 56.53
N LYS A 77 -18.43 12.01 56.97
CA LYS A 77 -18.73 10.59 56.77
C LYS A 77 -18.94 10.22 55.30
N ALA A 78 -19.59 11.08 54.53
CA ALA A 78 -19.72 10.88 53.09
C ALA A 78 -18.35 10.88 52.40
N ALA A 79 -17.48 11.83 52.76
CA ALA A 79 -16.10 11.89 52.25
C ALA A 79 -15.26 10.67 52.67
N GLU A 80 -15.37 10.21 53.92
CA GLU A 80 -14.69 9.01 54.41
C GLU A 80 -15.14 7.75 53.66
N THR A 81 -16.44 7.60 53.42
CA THR A 81 -17.01 6.47 52.68
C THR A 81 -16.55 6.48 51.22
N ALA A 82 -16.51 7.66 50.59
CA ALA A 82 -15.98 7.85 49.25
C ALA A 82 -14.47 7.56 49.20
N ALA A 83 -13.69 8.00 50.20
CA ALA A 83 -12.26 7.74 50.28
C ALA A 83 -11.96 6.25 50.47
N THR A 84 -12.76 5.55 51.29
CA THR A 84 -12.59 4.12 51.56
C THR A 84 -12.95 3.26 50.35
N SER A 85 -13.98 3.63 49.60
CA SER A 85 -14.31 2.96 48.34
C SER A 85 -13.24 3.23 47.27
N ALA A 86 -12.77 4.48 47.16
CA ALA A 86 -11.69 4.85 46.27
C ALA A 86 -10.35 4.16 46.61
N ALA A 87 -10.08 3.84 47.88
CA ALA A 87 -8.85 3.16 48.29
C ALA A 87 -8.68 1.76 47.65
N SER A 88 -9.79 1.10 47.29
CA SER A 88 -9.77 -0.23 46.66
C SER A 88 -9.70 -0.20 45.14
N MET A 89 -10.03 0.93 44.50
CA MET A 89 -10.04 1.08 43.04
C MET A 89 -8.67 0.88 42.36
N PRO A 90 -7.53 1.37 42.91
CA PRO A 90 -6.22 1.23 42.26
C PRO A 90 -5.83 -0.21 41.95
N ARG A 91 -6.21 -1.19 42.79
CA ARG A 91 -5.86 -2.60 42.58
C ARG A 91 -6.57 -3.19 41.36
N TYR A 92 -7.86 -2.93 41.19
CA TYR A 92 -8.63 -3.43 40.05
C TYR A 92 -8.18 -2.77 38.75
N LEU A 93 -7.87 -1.47 38.80
CA LEU A 93 -7.30 -0.75 37.66
C LEU A 93 -5.93 -1.28 37.27
N ALA A 94 -5.07 -1.61 38.24
CA ALA A 94 -3.77 -2.21 37.98
C ALA A 94 -3.90 -3.60 37.33
N VAL A 95 -4.80 -4.46 37.81
CA VAL A 95 -5.04 -5.79 37.21
C VAL A 95 -5.60 -5.67 35.80
N ALA A 96 -6.58 -4.79 35.58
CA ALA A 96 -7.16 -4.56 34.26
C ALA A 96 -6.12 -4.00 33.27
N SER A 97 -5.32 -3.03 33.69
CA SER A 97 -4.24 -2.47 32.87
C SER A 97 -3.18 -3.52 32.52
N ASN A 98 -2.78 -4.35 33.49
CA ASN A 98 -1.84 -5.43 33.25
C ASN A 98 -2.39 -6.47 32.26
N ALA A 99 -3.66 -6.86 32.40
CA ALA A 99 -4.30 -7.79 31.47
C ALA A 99 -4.33 -7.21 30.04
N GLN A 100 -4.65 -5.93 29.89
CA GLN A 100 -4.66 -5.26 28.59
C GLN A 100 -3.25 -5.15 27.98
N ILE A 101 -2.23 -4.87 28.78
CA ILE A 101 -0.83 -4.85 28.33
C ILE A 101 -0.41 -6.24 27.86
N VAL A 102 -0.73 -7.29 28.62
CA VAL A 102 -0.42 -8.68 28.24
C VAL A 102 -1.10 -9.06 26.93
N ASP A 103 -2.38 -8.70 26.77
CA ASP A 103 -3.12 -8.98 25.53
C ASP A 103 -2.53 -8.21 24.34
N ALA A 104 -2.16 -6.94 24.52
CA ALA A 104 -1.49 -6.16 23.49
C ALA A 104 -0.12 -6.72 23.11
N VAL A 105 0.68 -7.17 24.08
CA VAL A 105 1.98 -7.80 23.83
C VAL A 105 1.82 -9.14 23.11
N ASN A 106 0.88 -9.99 23.53
CA ASN A 106 0.62 -11.26 22.85
C ASN A 106 0.07 -11.03 21.43
N GLY A 107 -0.82 -10.05 21.25
CA GLY A 107 -1.34 -9.65 19.95
C GLY A 107 -0.25 -9.19 19.00
N THR A 108 0.68 -8.34 19.48
CA THR A 108 1.81 -7.87 18.66
C THR A 108 2.80 -8.99 18.32
N LEU A 109 3.08 -9.91 19.24
CA LEU A 109 3.91 -11.09 18.96
C LEU A 109 3.28 -12.03 17.93
N ASN A 110 1.96 -12.28 18.03
CA ASN A 110 1.25 -13.10 17.06
C ASN A 110 1.19 -12.43 15.68
N ALA A 111 0.96 -11.11 15.64
CA ALA A 111 1.02 -10.33 14.40
C ALA A 111 2.42 -10.39 13.79
N ALA A 112 3.48 -10.17 14.57
CA ALA A 112 4.86 -10.26 14.10
C ALA A 112 5.20 -11.65 13.54
N ARG A 113 4.72 -12.72 14.20
CA ARG A 113 4.85 -14.09 13.70
C ARG A 113 4.17 -14.26 12.35
N ALA A 114 2.92 -13.81 12.23
CA ALA A 114 2.17 -13.89 10.97
C ALA A 114 2.87 -13.10 9.85
N THR A 115 3.40 -11.92 10.14
CA THR A 115 4.15 -11.10 9.18
C THR A 115 5.45 -11.77 8.75
N LEU A 116 6.20 -12.37 9.67
CA LEU A 116 7.42 -13.12 9.33
C LEU A 116 7.11 -14.33 8.45
N VAL A 117 6.05 -15.08 8.75
CA VAL A 117 5.61 -16.21 7.91
C VAL A 117 5.23 -15.72 6.52
N LEU A 118 4.44 -14.66 6.42
CA LEU A 118 4.05 -14.07 5.13
C LEU A 118 5.28 -13.60 4.33
N ALA A 119 6.25 -12.96 4.99
CA ALA A 119 7.48 -12.53 4.34
C ALA A 119 8.30 -13.71 3.79
N LEU A 120 8.37 -14.83 4.53
CA LEU A 120 9.02 -16.06 4.07
C LEU A 120 8.27 -16.69 2.89
N THR A 121 6.94 -16.74 2.93
CA THR A 121 6.13 -17.25 1.81
C THR A 121 6.31 -16.42 0.55
N ILE A 122 6.36 -15.08 0.68
CA ILE A 122 6.63 -14.20 -0.47
C ILE A 122 8.01 -14.47 -1.06
N MET A 123 9.04 -14.67 -0.21
CA MET A 123 10.37 -15.04 -0.70
C MET A 123 10.38 -16.38 -1.42
N GLU A 124 9.66 -17.38 -0.92
CA GLU A 124 9.52 -18.68 -1.59
C GLU A 124 8.89 -18.53 -2.99
N VAL A 125 7.83 -17.74 -3.11
CA VAL A 125 7.19 -17.48 -4.42
C VAL A 125 8.15 -16.78 -5.38
N ILE A 126 8.91 -15.78 -4.90
CA ILE A 126 9.88 -15.06 -5.74
C ILE A 126 11.00 -15.99 -6.20
N ILE A 127 11.53 -16.84 -5.31
CA ILE A 127 12.60 -17.79 -5.67
C ILE A 127 12.11 -18.77 -6.73
N ASN A 128 10.92 -19.35 -6.57
CA ASN A 128 10.35 -20.26 -7.56
C ASN A 128 10.10 -19.56 -8.90
N PHE A 129 9.56 -18.33 -8.87
CA PHE A 129 9.38 -17.51 -10.07
C PHE A 129 10.69 -17.24 -10.80
N ILE A 130 11.76 -16.90 -10.08
CA ILE A 130 13.09 -16.70 -10.67
C ILE A 130 13.60 -18.00 -11.29
N ILE A 131 13.49 -19.14 -10.59
CA ILE A 131 13.92 -20.44 -11.11
C ILE A 131 13.18 -20.76 -12.42
N ASP A 132 11.86 -20.56 -12.47
CA ASP A 132 11.05 -20.78 -13.66
C ASP A 132 11.44 -19.86 -14.81
N ILE A 133 11.67 -18.57 -14.53
CA ILE A 133 12.17 -17.62 -15.54
C ILE A 133 13.53 -18.05 -16.07
N TYR A 134 14.49 -18.37 -15.21
CA TYR A 134 15.84 -18.74 -15.66
C TYR A 134 15.80 -20.03 -16.49
N ARG A 135 15.02 -21.03 -16.07
CA ARG A 135 14.85 -22.27 -16.82
C ARG A 135 14.23 -22.00 -18.19
N SER A 136 13.15 -21.21 -18.25
CA SER A 136 12.49 -20.88 -19.51
C SER A 136 13.35 -20.02 -20.43
N THR A 137 14.06 -19.02 -19.90
CA THR A 137 14.93 -18.14 -20.67
C THR A 137 16.15 -18.89 -21.20
N PHE A 138 16.75 -19.78 -20.39
CA PHE A 138 17.88 -20.59 -20.85
C PHE A 138 17.47 -21.57 -21.95
N LEU A 139 16.33 -22.26 -21.79
CA LEU A 139 15.79 -23.14 -22.82
C LEU A 139 15.44 -22.37 -24.10
N CYS A 140 14.84 -21.18 -23.97
CA CYS A 140 14.52 -20.31 -25.11
C CYS A 140 15.78 -19.81 -25.83
N PHE A 141 16.80 -19.38 -25.08
CA PHE A 141 18.06 -18.93 -25.65
C PHE A 141 18.79 -20.07 -26.35
N LEU A 142 18.83 -21.26 -25.73
CA LEU A 142 19.43 -22.45 -26.34
C LEU A 142 18.67 -22.84 -27.62
N GLU A 143 17.33 -22.81 -27.61
CA GLU A 143 16.52 -23.04 -28.81
C GLU A 143 16.85 -22.05 -29.92
N LEU A 144 16.92 -20.74 -29.62
CA LEU A 144 17.27 -19.71 -30.61
C LEU A 144 18.67 -19.92 -31.17
N VAL A 145 19.64 -20.27 -30.32
CA VAL A 145 21.01 -20.56 -30.75
C VAL A 145 21.08 -21.81 -31.62
N VAL A 146 20.43 -22.91 -31.21
CA VAL A 146 20.45 -24.18 -31.96
C VAL A 146 19.70 -24.03 -33.28
N ARG A 147 18.48 -23.48 -33.29
CA ARG A 147 17.72 -23.24 -34.53
C ARG A 147 18.42 -22.21 -35.43
N GLY A 148 18.99 -21.17 -34.85
CA GLY A 148 19.77 -20.16 -35.57
C GLY A 148 21.00 -20.78 -36.25
N GLY A 149 21.79 -21.56 -35.49
CA GLY A 149 22.96 -22.27 -36.03
C GLY A 149 22.59 -23.31 -37.09
N LEU A 150 21.52 -24.07 -36.86
CA LEU A 150 21.01 -25.07 -37.79
C LEU A 150 20.56 -24.44 -39.11
N SER A 151 19.87 -23.29 -39.06
CA SER A 151 19.44 -22.53 -40.24
C SER A 151 20.63 -22.08 -41.08
N ILE A 152 21.69 -21.58 -40.44
CA ILE A 152 22.93 -21.16 -41.12
C ILE A 152 23.61 -22.35 -41.81
N ILE A 153 23.71 -23.50 -41.13
CA ILE A 153 24.33 -24.72 -41.70
C ILE A 153 23.50 -25.24 -42.88
N ILE A 154 22.18 -25.27 -42.77
CA ILE A 154 21.29 -25.69 -43.87
C ILE A 154 21.46 -24.75 -45.08
N GLY A 155 21.49 -23.44 -44.85
CA GLY A 155 21.74 -22.45 -45.90
C GLY A 155 23.09 -22.64 -46.60
N ALA A 156 24.16 -22.83 -45.83
CA ALA A 156 25.49 -23.07 -46.37
C ALA A 156 25.57 -24.39 -47.18
N VAL A 157 24.90 -25.45 -46.74
CA VAL A 157 24.84 -26.73 -47.47
C VAL A 157 24.05 -26.60 -48.77
N GLN A 158 22.95 -25.84 -48.79
CA GLN A 158 22.18 -25.58 -50.00
C GLN A 158 22.97 -24.74 -51.01
N GLU A 159 23.67 -23.71 -50.54
CA GLU A 159 24.53 -22.87 -51.40
C GLU A 159 25.70 -23.66 -51.96
N PHE A 160 26.34 -24.51 -51.14
CA PHE A 160 27.41 -25.40 -51.60
C PHE A 160 26.93 -26.42 -52.64
N ASN A 161 25.77 -27.04 -52.44
CA ASN A 161 25.17 -27.93 -53.44
C ASN A 161 24.84 -27.19 -54.75
N THR A 162 24.33 -25.96 -54.65
CA THR A 162 24.03 -25.12 -55.82
C THR A 162 25.31 -24.75 -56.58
N PHE A 163 26.38 -24.41 -55.85
CA PHE A 163 27.69 -24.11 -56.43
C PHE A 163 28.30 -25.32 -57.14
N ILE A 164 28.25 -26.50 -56.52
CA ILE A 164 28.72 -27.75 -57.13
C ILE A 164 27.91 -28.06 -58.40
N GLY A 165 26.57 -28.00 -58.31
CA GLY A 165 25.69 -28.25 -59.45
C GLY A 165 25.94 -27.28 -60.60
N ASN A 166 26.06 -25.99 -60.31
CA ASN A 166 26.36 -24.97 -61.32
C ASN A 166 27.75 -25.15 -61.92
N THR A 167 28.77 -25.43 -61.12
CA THR A 167 30.14 -25.64 -61.61
C THR A 167 30.23 -26.86 -62.53
N PHE A 168 29.63 -27.98 -62.14
CA PHE A 168 29.60 -29.18 -62.96
C PHE A 168 28.73 -29.02 -64.22
N SER A 169 27.61 -28.32 -64.13
CA SER A 169 26.77 -27.98 -65.29
C SER A 169 27.51 -27.05 -66.27
N SER A 170 28.20 -26.03 -65.77
CA SER A 170 29.04 -25.13 -66.56
C SER A 170 30.21 -25.89 -67.21
N LEU A 171 30.93 -26.71 -66.46
CA LEU A 171 32.04 -27.53 -66.99
C LEU A 171 31.54 -28.48 -68.09
N ARG A 172 30.38 -29.11 -67.89
CA ARG A 172 29.74 -29.97 -68.88
C ARG A 172 29.31 -29.18 -70.13
N THR A 173 28.79 -27.97 -69.95
CA THR A 173 28.41 -27.09 -71.07
C THR A 173 29.63 -26.64 -71.87
N SER A 174 30.72 -26.27 -71.20
CA SER A 174 32.00 -25.93 -71.84
C SER A 174 32.56 -27.12 -72.62
N ILE A 175 32.61 -28.32 -72.02
CA ILE A 175 33.10 -29.54 -72.71
C ILE A 175 32.21 -29.88 -73.92
N GLN A 176 30.89 -29.77 -73.82
CA GLN A 176 29.99 -29.98 -74.96
C GLN A 176 30.17 -28.95 -76.07
N ASN A 177 30.38 -27.68 -75.71
CA ASN A 177 30.63 -26.60 -76.69
C ASN A 177 31.99 -26.77 -77.37
N ASP A 178 33.04 -27.14 -76.63
CA ASP A 178 34.37 -27.38 -77.16
C ASP A 178 34.39 -28.61 -78.09
N ILE A 179 33.71 -29.69 -77.74
CA ILE A 179 33.56 -30.87 -78.62
C ILE A 179 32.70 -30.52 -79.84
N GLY A 180 31.63 -29.75 -79.66
CA GLY A 180 30.76 -29.30 -80.76
C GLY A 180 31.50 -28.41 -81.76
N SER A 181 32.34 -27.49 -81.27
CA SER A 181 33.19 -26.65 -82.12
C SER A 181 34.31 -27.44 -82.79
N ALA A 182 34.94 -28.40 -82.11
CA ALA A 182 35.90 -29.30 -82.73
C ALA A 182 35.26 -30.13 -83.85
N ASN A 183 34.06 -30.69 -83.61
CA ASN A 183 33.36 -31.49 -84.61
C ASN A 183 32.87 -30.64 -85.80
N SER A 184 32.51 -29.37 -85.59
CA SER A 184 32.16 -28.45 -86.69
C SER A 184 33.38 -28.02 -87.52
N VAL A 185 34.55 -27.85 -86.90
CA VAL A 185 35.82 -27.61 -87.61
C VAL A 185 36.26 -28.83 -88.41
N ILE A 186 36.20 -30.04 -87.81
CA ILE A 186 36.49 -31.30 -88.50
C ILE A 186 35.54 -31.48 -89.69
N LYS A 187 34.22 -31.25 -89.47
CA LYS A 187 33.22 -31.32 -90.54
C LYS A 187 33.49 -30.30 -91.65
N SER A 188 33.83 -29.06 -91.31
CA SER A 188 34.15 -28.02 -92.29
C SER A 188 35.41 -28.34 -93.10
N ALA A 189 36.44 -28.91 -92.47
CA ALA A 189 37.66 -29.35 -93.14
C ALA A 189 37.39 -30.53 -94.09
N VAL A 190 36.61 -31.52 -93.64
CA VAL A 190 36.22 -32.67 -94.47
C VAL A 190 35.30 -32.25 -95.61
N ASP A 191 34.33 -31.36 -95.37
CA ASP A 191 33.44 -30.81 -96.41
C ASP A 191 34.24 -29.99 -97.45
N ALA A 192 35.26 -29.23 -97.02
CA ALA A 192 36.16 -28.53 -97.93
C ALA A 192 36.99 -29.50 -98.80
N ILE A 193 37.50 -30.59 -98.22
CA ILE A 193 38.24 -31.64 -98.93
C ILE A 193 37.34 -32.38 -99.92
N ASN A 194 36.10 -32.72 -99.54
CA ASN A 194 35.12 -33.34 -100.43
C ASN A 194 34.74 -32.44 -101.61
N LYS A 195 34.78 -31.11 -101.44
CA LYS A 195 34.48 -30.15 -102.52
C LYS A 195 35.56 -30.08 -103.61
N VAL A 196 36.79 -30.53 -103.34
CA VAL A 196 37.90 -30.57 -104.32
C VAL A 196 38.27 -31.98 -104.79
N ASN A 197 37.65 -33.03 -104.25
CA ASN A 197 37.97 -34.41 -104.61
C ASN A 197 36.97 -35.01 -105.62
N PRO A 198 37.41 -35.48 -106.81
CA PRO A 198 36.54 -36.10 -107.81
C PRO A 198 36.23 -37.60 -107.55
N PHE A 199 36.64 -38.17 -106.42
CA PHE A 199 36.49 -39.60 -106.11
C PHE A 199 35.88 -39.85 -104.71
N GLY A 200 34.55 -39.77 -104.60
CA GLY A 200 33.74 -40.30 -103.48
C GLY A 200 33.76 -39.53 -102.16
N ASP A 201 32.60 -39.44 -101.50
CA ASP A 201 32.39 -38.71 -100.24
C ASP A 201 33.12 -39.36 -99.05
N ILE A 202 34.02 -38.61 -98.43
CA ILE A 202 34.66 -38.99 -97.15
C ILE A 202 33.75 -38.54 -96.01
N THR A 203 33.30 -39.48 -95.19
CA THR A 203 32.48 -39.17 -94.00
C THR A 203 33.40 -38.76 -92.86
N ALA A 204 33.18 -37.57 -92.29
CA ALA A 204 33.98 -37.06 -91.17
C ALA A 204 33.86 -37.96 -89.92
N PRO A 205 34.93 -38.20 -89.15
CA PRO A 205 34.85 -38.89 -87.87
C PRO A 205 34.22 -37.98 -86.83
N GLN A 206 33.15 -38.45 -86.18
CA GLN A 206 32.50 -37.74 -85.08
C GLN A 206 33.20 -38.13 -83.78
N ILE A 207 33.66 -37.16 -82.97
CA ILE A 207 34.12 -37.46 -81.60
C ILE A 207 32.88 -37.61 -80.71
N SER A 208 32.61 -38.83 -80.23
CA SER A 208 31.51 -39.07 -79.30
C SER A 208 31.85 -38.54 -77.90
N VAL A 209 30.95 -37.73 -77.35
CA VAL A 209 31.06 -37.19 -75.99
C VAL A 209 31.13 -38.36 -74.99
N PRO A 210 32.19 -38.49 -74.16
CA PRO A 210 32.20 -39.49 -73.10
C PRO A 210 31.06 -39.22 -72.10
N SER A 211 30.44 -40.27 -71.58
CA SER A 211 29.34 -40.19 -70.62
C SER A 211 29.80 -39.52 -69.32
N LEU A 212 29.48 -38.23 -69.17
CA LEU A 212 29.70 -37.44 -67.96
C LEU A 212 28.65 -37.74 -66.86
N ASP A 213 28.01 -38.92 -66.90
CA ASP A 213 27.03 -39.38 -65.90
C ASP A 213 27.62 -39.46 -64.48
N ALA A 214 28.92 -39.74 -64.35
CA ALA A 214 29.60 -39.75 -63.05
C ALA A 214 29.64 -38.35 -62.37
N LEU A 215 29.48 -37.28 -63.15
CA LEU A 215 29.43 -35.90 -62.68
C LEU A 215 28.01 -35.44 -62.31
N GLN A 216 27.01 -36.24 -62.67
CA GLN A 216 25.59 -35.90 -62.57
C GLN A 216 25.01 -36.17 -61.17
N ASN A 217 25.75 -36.90 -60.31
CA ASN A 217 25.26 -37.38 -59.03
C ASN A 217 26.18 -37.02 -57.84
N VAL A 218 27.03 -35.99 -57.98
CA VAL A 218 27.76 -35.44 -56.84
C VAL A 218 26.89 -34.39 -56.16
N THR A 219 25.81 -34.85 -55.55
CA THR A 219 25.02 -34.07 -54.60
C THR A 219 25.35 -34.58 -53.20
N LEU A 220 25.38 -33.69 -52.20
CA LEU A 220 25.47 -34.15 -50.81
C LEU A 220 24.27 -35.09 -50.53
N PRO A 221 24.47 -36.23 -49.84
CA PRO A 221 23.40 -37.17 -49.52
C PRO A 221 22.22 -36.45 -48.85
N SER A 222 21.01 -36.68 -49.35
CA SER A 222 19.77 -36.10 -48.80
C SER A 222 19.57 -36.44 -47.32
N ASP A 223 20.15 -37.56 -46.85
CA ASP A 223 20.14 -37.99 -45.46
C ASP A 223 20.65 -36.91 -44.48
N PHE A 224 21.64 -36.12 -44.88
CA PHE A 224 22.14 -35.02 -44.03
C PHE A 224 21.12 -33.89 -43.93
N GLN A 225 20.45 -33.56 -45.04
CA GLN A 225 19.46 -32.49 -45.10
C GLN A 225 18.17 -32.90 -44.35
N ASP A 226 17.76 -34.15 -44.52
CA ASP A 226 16.62 -34.73 -43.80
C ASP A 226 16.89 -34.86 -42.31
N ALA A 227 18.11 -35.25 -41.89
CA ALA A 227 18.48 -35.28 -40.47
C ALA A 227 18.42 -33.88 -39.84
N LEU A 228 18.91 -32.84 -40.53
CA LEU A 228 18.84 -31.45 -40.08
C LEU A 228 17.39 -30.95 -40.00
N LEU A 229 16.55 -31.25 -41.01
CA LEU A 229 15.12 -30.91 -41.00
C LEU A 229 14.35 -31.63 -39.90
N LYS A 230 14.64 -32.91 -39.67
CA LYS A 230 14.00 -33.72 -38.64
C LYS A 230 14.39 -33.25 -37.24
N LEU A 231 15.63 -32.79 -37.06
CA LEU A 231 16.10 -32.19 -35.81
C LEU A 231 15.41 -30.84 -35.53
N ASN A 232 15.24 -29.98 -36.54
CA ASN A 232 14.51 -28.71 -36.40
C ASN A 232 13.04 -28.92 -35.99
N ASN A 233 12.39 -29.94 -36.56
CA ASN A 233 10.98 -30.25 -36.29
C ASN A 233 10.77 -30.98 -34.96
N SER A 234 11.80 -31.63 -34.42
CA SER A 234 11.71 -32.37 -33.16
C SER A 234 12.02 -31.52 -31.91
N LEU A 235 12.47 -30.27 -32.09
CA LEU A 235 12.72 -29.35 -30.98
C LEU A 235 11.39 -28.75 -30.48
N PRO A 236 11.01 -28.96 -29.21
CA PRO A 236 9.83 -28.34 -28.63
C PRO A 236 10.00 -26.81 -28.60
N THR A 237 8.94 -26.08 -28.99
CA THR A 237 8.91 -24.62 -29.02
C THR A 237 8.77 -24.02 -27.61
N CYS A 238 9.43 -22.90 -27.36
CA CYS A 238 9.34 -22.11 -26.11
C CYS A 238 7.91 -21.96 -25.54
N LEU A 239 6.89 -21.85 -26.40
CA LEU A 239 5.47 -21.77 -26.01
C LEU A 239 4.92 -23.03 -25.32
N THR A 240 5.35 -24.23 -25.70
CA THR A 240 4.84 -25.47 -25.10
C THR A 240 5.47 -25.74 -23.73
N ALA A 241 6.72 -25.31 -23.52
CA ALA A 241 7.40 -25.41 -22.23
C ALA A 241 6.78 -24.49 -21.17
N GLN A 242 6.36 -23.29 -21.54
CA GLN A 242 5.66 -22.37 -20.61
C GLN A 242 4.23 -22.82 -20.29
N GLY A 243 3.56 -23.49 -21.24
CA GLY A 243 2.23 -24.04 -21.03
C GLY A 243 2.16 -25.04 -19.88
N GLN A 244 3.20 -25.86 -19.68
CA GLN A 244 3.24 -26.90 -18.63
C GLN A 244 3.49 -26.36 -17.21
N SER A 245 4.38 -25.37 -17.03
CA SER A 245 4.55 -24.71 -15.72
C SER A 245 3.35 -23.81 -15.36
N GLY A 246 2.67 -23.23 -16.35
CA GLY A 246 1.47 -22.42 -16.11
C GLY A 246 0.25 -23.22 -15.60
N VAL A 247 0.14 -24.51 -15.94
CA VAL A 247 -0.91 -25.39 -15.38
C VAL A 247 -0.64 -25.71 -13.91
N ASP A 248 0.64 -25.82 -13.54
CA ASP A 248 1.06 -26.11 -12.17
C ASP A 248 0.78 -24.91 -11.25
N CYS A 249 1.15 -23.69 -11.68
CA CYS A 249 0.80 -22.45 -10.97
C CYS A 249 -0.71 -22.24 -10.81
N ARG A 250 -1.54 -22.62 -11.81
CA ARG A 250 -3.01 -22.54 -11.69
C ARG A 250 -3.55 -23.53 -10.66
N HIS A 251 -2.85 -24.64 -10.44
CA HIS A 251 -3.23 -25.63 -9.44
C HIS A 251 -2.79 -25.20 -8.03
N THR A 252 -1.61 -24.60 -7.88
CA THR A 252 -1.11 -24.10 -6.58
C THR A 252 -1.87 -22.87 -6.08
N LEU A 253 -2.26 -21.95 -6.98
CA LEU A 253 -3.08 -20.78 -6.60
C LEU A 253 -4.47 -21.18 -6.10
N ARG A 254 -5.04 -22.27 -6.64
CA ARG A 254 -6.34 -22.79 -6.18
C ARG A 254 -6.27 -23.37 -4.76
N ILE A 255 -5.10 -23.86 -4.33
CA ILE A 255 -4.89 -24.38 -2.96
C ILE A 255 -4.71 -23.23 -1.96
N ALA A 256 -4.18 -22.08 -2.39
CA ALA A 256 -4.10 -20.88 -1.55
C ALA A 256 -5.48 -20.20 -1.36
N GLU A 257 -6.40 -20.33 -2.32
CA GLU A 257 -7.74 -19.75 -2.25
C GLU A 257 -8.73 -20.57 -1.39
N GLU A 258 -8.48 -21.87 -1.18
CA GLU A 258 -9.26 -22.73 -0.27
C GLU A 258 -8.70 -22.78 1.16
N GLY A 259 -7.59 -22.07 1.43
CA GLY A 259 -6.85 -22.13 2.70
C GLY A 259 -7.05 -20.96 3.68
N TYR A 260 -7.97 -20.02 3.41
CA TYR A 260 -8.32 -18.92 4.30
C TYR A 260 -9.83 -18.83 4.54
#